data_AF-A0A9W8D2L1-F1
#
_entry.id   AF-A0A9W8D2L1-F1
#
_cell.length_a   1.000
_cell.length_b   1.000
_cell.length_c   1.000
_cell.angle_alpha   90.00
_cell.angle_beta   90.00
_cell.angle_gamma   90.00
#
_symmetry.space_group_name_H-M   'P 1'
#
loop_
_entity.id
_entity.type
_entity.pdbx_description
1 polymer ?
#
loop_
_entity_poly.entity_id
_entity_poly.type
_entity_poly.pdbx_seq_one_letter_code
_entity_poly.pdbx_strand_id
1 'polypeptide(L)'
;MKEVYKKLRLLIDSNCIIIGHGLKHDFRVCNIVVPLHLQKDTMLLYQSPSHIRPVSLRFLYWYFSRKSIQTREHSSVEDAQATLKVYESYVQCVAEGKSVETVLDDIYAVGSSMSMPTPKERDYPTTDPREGITPEEAR
;
A
#
# COMPACT_ATOMS: atom_id res chain seq x y z
N MET A 1 14.61 -24.32 3.68
CA MET A 1 15.13 -23.00 3.24
C MET A 1 15.65 -23.00 1.80
N LYS A 2 16.51 -23.94 1.37
CA LYS A 2 17.01 -24.00 -0.03
C LYS A 2 15.90 -24.09 -1.10
N GLU A 3 14.86 -24.88 -0.85
CA GLU A 3 13.77 -25.07 -1.81
C GLU A 3 12.90 -23.82 -2.04
N VAL A 4 12.66 -23.02 -0.99
CA VAL A 4 11.90 -21.76 -1.11
C VAL A 4 12.70 -20.73 -1.92
N TYR A 5 14.00 -20.64 -1.70
CA TYR A 5 14.88 -19.78 -2.49
C TYR A 5 14.87 -20.15 -3.97
N LYS A 6 14.95 -21.45 -4.29
CA LYS A 6 14.86 -21.93 -5.68
C LYS A 6 13.53 -21.55 -6.33
N LYS A 7 12.41 -21.70 -5.61
CA LYS A 7 11.08 -21.29 -6.11
C LYS A 7 11.04 -19.80 -6.40
N LEU A 8 11.49 -18.97 -5.46
CA LEU A 8 11.53 -17.52 -5.65
C LEU A 8 12.41 -17.13 -6.84
N ARG A 9 13.59 -17.76 -6.97
CA ARG A 9 14.50 -17.53 -8.07
C ARG A 9 13.89 -17.92 -9.42
N LEU A 10 13.23 -19.08 -9.48
CA LEU A 10 12.52 -19.53 -10.69
C LEU A 10 11.43 -18.54 -11.13
N LEU A 11 10.67 -17.98 -10.18
CA LEU A 11 9.65 -16.97 -10.50
C LEU A 11 10.28 -15.71 -11.10
N ILE A 12 11.39 -15.24 -10.55
CA ILE A 12 12.10 -14.06 -11.07
C ILE A 12 12.69 -14.37 -12.46
N ASP A 13 13.34 -15.51 -12.63
CA ASP A 13 13.90 -15.95 -13.91
C ASP A 13 12.81 -16.16 -14.98
N SER A 14 11.56 -16.40 -14.56
CA SER A 14 10.38 -16.51 -15.42
C SER A 14 9.69 -15.16 -15.69
N ASN A 15 10.31 -14.03 -15.33
CA ASN A 15 9.77 -12.68 -15.45
C ASN A 15 8.46 -12.43 -14.66
N CYS A 16 8.24 -13.14 -13.56
CA CYS A 16 7.12 -12.82 -12.67
C CYS A 16 7.36 -11.47 -11.99
N ILE A 17 6.31 -10.64 -11.92
CA ILE A 17 6.33 -9.37 -11.21
C ILE A 17 6.05 -9.62 -9.74
N ILE A 18 6.94 -9.16 -8.87
CA ILE A 18 6.80 -9.21 -7.42
C ILE A 18 6.14 -7.93 -6.93
N ILE A 19 4.97 -8.07 -6.31
CA ILE A 19 4.21 -6.95 -5.72
C ILE A 19 4.36 -7.05 -4.20
N GLY A 20 4.66 -5.93 -3.53
CA GLY A 20 4.93 -5.90 -2.09
C GLY A 20 4.80 -4.51 -1.48
N HIS A 21 5.04 -4.41 -0.17
CA HIS A 21 5.07 -3.16 0.58
C HIS A 21 6.36 -3.11 1.41
N GLY A 22 7.35 -2.32 0.96
CA GLY A 22 8.66 -2.27 1.60
C GLY A 22 9.60 -3.43 1.20
N LEU A 23 9.54 -3.85 -0.06
CA LEU A 23 10.25 -5.04 -0.60
C LEU A 23 11.78 -5.00 -0.42
N LYS A 24 12.35 -3.81 -0.24
CA LYS A 24 13.80 -3.64 -0.04
C LYS A 24 14.32 -4.42 1.18
N HIS A 25 13.53 -4.53 2.24
CA HIS A 25 13.91 -5.33 3.41
C HIS A 25 13.77 -6.82 3.10
N ASP A 26 12.65 -7.24 2.51
CA ASP A 26 12.37 -8.63 2.17
C ASP A 26 13.43 -9.24 1.25
N PHE A 27 13.79 -8.54 0.18
CA PHE A 27 14.82 -9.00 -0.76
C PHE A 27 16.21 -9.13 -0.11
N ARG A 28 16.52 -8.25 0.84
CA ARG A 28 17.76 -8.33 1.60
C ARG A 28 17.78 -9.56 2.51
N VAL A 29 16.69 -9.81 3.24
CA VAL A 29 16.56 -10.98 4.11
C VAL A 29 16.57 -12.28 3.31
N CYS A 30 15.88 -12.31 2.17
CA CYS A 30 15.88 -13.43 1.24
C CYS A 30 17.20 -13.58 0.45
N ASN A 31 18.14 -12.64 0.58
CA ASN A 31 19.40 -12.59 -0.15
C ASN A 31 19.22 -12.78 -1.66
N ILE A 32 18.30 -12.02 -2.24
CA ILE A 32 17.98 -12.05 -3.67
C ILE A 32 17.96 -10.65 -4.26
N VAL A 33 18.43 -10.51 -5.49
CA VAL A 33 18.38 -9.26 -6.25
C VAL A 33 17.32 -9.40 -7.31
N VAL A 34 16.30 -8.55 -7.25
CA VAL A 34 15.20 -8.51 -8.23
C VAL A 34 15.37 -7.26 -9.09
N PRO A 35 15.34 -7.37 -10.43
CA PRO A 35 15.37 -6.22 -11.33
C PRO A 35 14.25 -5.21 -11.03
N LEU A 36 14.52 -3.91 -11.20
CA LEU A 36 13.56 -2.84 -10.88
C LEU A 36 12.23 -2.95 -11.67
N HIS A 37 12.26 -3.45 -12.90
CA HIS A 37 11.06 -3.61 -13.71
C HIS A 37 10.17 -4.79 -13.28
N LEU A 38 10.73 -5.78 -12.57
CA LEU A 38 10.01 -6.95 -12.04
C LEU A 38 9.51 -6.75 -10.61
N GLN A 39 9.60 -5.54 -10.06
CA GLN A 39 9.09 -5.23 -8.74
C GLN A 39 8.13 -4.06 -8.76
N LYS A 40 7.06 -4.16 -7.96
CA LYS A 40 6.07 -3.12 -7.72
C LYS A 40 5.92 -2.95 -6.21
N ASP A 41 6.68 -2.02 -5.66
CA ASP A 41 6.65 -1.71 -4.23
C ASP A 41 5.60 -0.63 -3.96
N THR A 42 4.48 -1.02 -3.38
CA THR A 42 3.38 -0.10 -3.02
C THR A 42 3.81 1.00 -2.07
N MET A 43 4.82 0.77 -1.21
CA MET A 43 5.34 1.81 -0.32
C MET A 43 6.02 2.94 -1.13
N LEU A 44 6.74 2.59 -2.21
CA LEU A 44 7.38 3.55 -3.09
C LEU A 44 6.39 4.17 -4.10
N LEU A 45 5.37 3.40 -4.53
CA LEU A 45 4.32 3.91 -5.41
C LEU A 45 3.47 4.99 -4.72
N TYR A 46 3.27 4.88 -3.40
CA TYR A 46 2.57 5.87 -2.58
C TYR A 46 3.54 6.75 -1.79
N GLN A 47 4.59 7.24 -2.46
CA GLN A 47 5.56 8.18 -1.90
C GLN A 47 5.70 9.39 -2.83
N SER A 48 5.79 10.59 -2.25
CA SER A 48 5.98 11.84 -2.99
C SER A 48 7.00 12.73 -2.25
N PRO A 49 7.75 13.61 -2.95
CA PRO A 49 8.61 14.60 -2.30
C PRO A 49 7.87 15.50 -1.30
N SER A 50 6.59 15.78 -1.55
CA SER A 50 5.71 16.55 -0.65
C SER A 50 5.39 15.78 0.64
N HIS A 51 5.51 14.46 0.60
CA HIS A 51 5.07 13.53 1.65
C HIS A 51 6.20 12.57 2.03
N ILE A 52 7.11 13.05 2.88
CA ILE A 52 8.37 12.36 3.22
C ILE A 52 8.15 11.06 4.01
N ARG A 53 7.11 11.00 4.85
CA ARG A 53 6.87 9.85 5.73
C ARG A 53 6.15 8.73 4.97
N PRO A 54 6.70 7.52 4.84
CA PRO A 54 6.00 6.44 4.15
C PRO A 54 4.68 6.09 4.85
N VAL A 55 3.64 5.83 4.05
CA VAL A 55 2.33 5.41 4.55
C VAL A 55 2.35 3.91 4.83
N SER A 56 1.81 3.48 5.98
CA SER A 56 1.77 2.07 6.34
C SER A 56 0.79 1.28 5.46
N LEU A 57 1.09 0.01 5.19
CA LEU A 57 0.20 -0.91 4.46
C LEU A 57 -1.21 -0.93 5.04
N ARG A 58 -1.32 -1.02 6.37
CA ARG A 58 -2.61 -1.06 7.06
C ARG A 58 -3.45 0.18 6.79
N PHE A 59 -2.82 1.37 6.76
CA PHE A 59 -3.54 2.61 6.47
C PHE A 59 -3.93 2.71 4.99
N LEU A 60 -3.03 2.36 4.06
CA LEU A 60 -3.35 2.32 2.64
C LEU A 60 -4.51 1.34 2.35
N TYR A 61 -4.44 0.14 2.91
CA TYR A 61 -5.49 -0.86 2.73
C TYR A 61 -6.83 -0.37 3.32
N TRP A 62 -6.80 0.22 4.51
CA TRP A 62 -7.99 0.83 5.11
C TRP A 62 -8.56 1.96 4.27
N TYR A 63 -7.71 2.81 3.69
CA TYR A 63 -8.11 3.94 2.86
C TYR A 63 -8.88 3.47 1.62
N PHE A 64 -8.35 2.46 0.90
CA PHE A 64 -8.97 1.96 -0.33
C PHE A 64 -10.10 0.97 -0.09
N SER A 65 -9.96 0.05 0.87
CA SER A 65 -10.88 -1.09 1.06
C SER A 65 -11.84 -0.94 2.24
N ARG A 66 -11.68 0.11 3.07
CA ARG A 66 -12.45 0.32 4.32
C ARG A 66 -12.41 -0.87 5.29
N LYS A 67 -11.38 -1.70 5.19
CA LYS A 67 -11.15 -2.89 6.02
C LYS A 67 -9.84 -2.75 6.78
N SER A 68 -9.77 -3.36 7.96
CA SER A 68 -8.58 -3.37 8.79
C SER A 68 -7.94 -4.74 8.71
N ILE A 69 -6.62 -4.75 8.52
CA ILE A 69 -5.79 -5.95 8.62
C ILE A 69 -4.95 -5.88 9.90
N GLN A 70 -4.31 -6.99 10.27
CA GLN A 70 -3.38 -7.02 11.41
C GLN A 70 -4.04 -6.60 12.74
N THR A 71 -5.31 -6.99 12.95
CA THR A 71 -6.07 -6.64 14.17
C THR A 71 -5.71 -7.52 15.37
N ARG A 72 -5.15 -8.71 15.14
CA ARG A 72 -4.67 -9.66 16.14
C ARG A 72 -3.23 -10.06 15.90
N GLU A 73 -3.02 -11.10 15.08
CA GLU A 73 -1.70 -11.63 14.72
C GLU A 73 -1.38 -11.27 13.27
N HIS A 74 -0.11 -10.99 12.98
CA HIS A 74 0.35 -10.69 11.63
C HIS A 74 0.35 -11.97 10.78
N SER A 75 -0.39 -11.96 9.66
CA SER A 75 -0.41 -13.04 8.69
C SER A 75 0.21 -12.54 7.39
N SER A 76 1.31 -13.15 6.96
CA SER A 76 1.96 -12.82 5.68
C SER A 76 1.05 -13.01 4.48
N VAL A 77 0.08 -13.93 4.57
CA VAL A 77 -0.94 -14.14 3.54
C VAL A 77 -1.93 -12.97 3.49
N GLU A 78 -2.38 -12.49 4.65
CA GLU A 78 -3.26 -11.32 4.75
C GLU A 78 -2.55 -10.07 4.20
N ASP A 79 -1.29 -9.87 4.58
CA ASP A 79 -0.48 -8.73 4.13
C ASP A 79 -0.24 -8.76 2.61
N ALA A 80 0.04 -9.94 2.04
CA ALA A 80 0.21 -10.10 0.59
C ALA A 80 -1.09 -9.80 -0.17
N GLN A 81 -2.23 -10.27 0.34
CA GLN A 81 -3.55 -9.99 -0.25
C GLN A 81 -3.91 -8.50 -0.16
N ALA A 82 -3.67 -7.88 0.99
CA ALA A 82 -3.91 -6.46 1.20
C ALA A 82 -3.05 -5.59 0.28
N THR A 83 -1.78 -5.94 0.14
CA THR A 83 -0.85 -5.26 -0.77
C THR A 83 -1.31 -5.36 -2.21
N LEU A 84 -1.78 -6.54 -2.64
CA LEU A 84 -2.33 -6.71 -3.98
C LEU A 84 -3.54 -5.80 -4.21
N LYS A 85 -4.45 -5.68 -3.25
CA LYS A 85 -5.61 -4.77 -3.33
C LYS A 85 -5.21 -3.30 -3.41
N VAL A 86 -4.21 -2.89 -2.65
CA VAL A 86 -3.64 -1.54 -2.72
C VAL A 86 -3.04 -1.29 -4.11
N TYR A 87 -2.31 -2.25 -4.66
CA TYR A 87 -1.75 -2.13 -6.01
C TYR A 87 -2.82 -2.09 -7.12
N GLU A 88 -3.87 -2.91 -7.03
CA GLU A 88 -5.01 -2.86 -7.95
C GLU A 88 -5.67 -1.47 -7.94
N SER A 89 -5.82 -0.88 -6.75
CA SER A 89 -6.38 0.47 -6.58
C SER A 89 -5.49 1.54 -7.23
N TYR A 90 -4.16 1.40 -7.08
CA TYR A 90 -3.19 2.26 -7.78
C TYR A 90 -3.36 2.19 -9.30
N VAL A 91 -3.43 0.97 -9.86
CA VAL A 91 -3.60 0.77 -11.30
C VAL A 91 -4.90 1.40 -11.79
N GLN A 92 -5.99 1.27 -11.03
CA GLN A 92 -7.25 1.92 -11.34
C GLN A 92 -7.15 3.45 -11.32
N CYS A 93 -6.53 4.04 -10.30
CA CYS A 93 -6.33 5.49 -10.25
C CYS A 93 -5.54 6.01 -11.46
N VAL A 94 -4.48 5.29 -11.86
CA VAL A 94 -3.69 5.64 -13.05
C VAL A 94 -4.52 5.52 -14.33
N ALA A 95 -5.35 4.46 -14.46
CA ALA A 95 -6.23 4.28 -15.61
C ALA A 95 -7.31 5.38 -15.73
N GLU A 96 -7.76 5.91 -14.59
CA GLU A 96 -8.69 7.05 -14.51
C GLU A 96 -8.00 8.41 -14.72
N GLY A 97 -6.68 8.43 -14.92
CA GLY A 97 -5.90 9.66 -15.11
C GLY A 97 -5.66 10.46 -13.82
N LYS A 98 -5.88 9.86 -12.64
CA LYS A 98 -5.59 10.50 -11.36
C LYS A 98 -4.09 10.53 -11.10
N SER A 99 -3.59 11.71 -10.71
CA SER A 99 -2.22 11.86 -10.23
C SER A 99 -2.06 11.18 -8.87
N VAL A 100 -0.91 10.55 -8.66
CA VAL A 100 -0.55 9.90 -7.38
C VAL A 100 -0.44 10.95 -6.28
N GLU A 101 0.07 12.13 -6.62
CA GLU A 101 0.18 13.28 -5.71
C GLU A 101 -1.19 13.67 -5.16
N THR A 102 -2.21 13.82 -6.01
CA THR A 102 -3.57 14.13 -5.55
C THR A 102 -4.13 13.05 -4.62
N VAL A 103 -3.92 11.78 -4.96
CA VAL A 103 -4.37 10.67 -4.10
C VAL A 103 -3.63 10.68 -2.76
N LEU A 104 -2.35 11.04 -2.75
CA LEU A 104 -1.57 11.18 -1.51
C LEU A 104 -2.07 12.37 -0.68
N ASP A 105 -2.31 13.53 -1.30
CA ASP A 105 -2.86 14.70 -0.60
C ASP A 105 -4.14 14.33 0.16
N ASP A 106 -5.06 13.58 -0.48
CA ASP A 106 -6.28 13.08 0.17
C ASP A 106 -5.98 12.10 1.32
N ILE A 107 -5.04 11.17 1.11
CA ILE A 107 -4.62 10.19 2.13
C ILE A 107 -4.06 10.91 3.37
N TYR A 108 -3.22 11.94 3.20
CA TYR A 108 -2.67 12.70 4.33
C TYR A 108 -3.67 13.67 4.95
N ALA A 109 -4.61 14.23 4.18
CA ALA A 109 -5.70 15.03 4.73
C ALA A 109 -6.59 14.19 5.66
N VAL A 110 -7.01 13.00 5.21
CA VAL A 110 -7.74 12.02 6.02
C VAL A 110 -6.89 11.52 7.20
N GLY A 111 -5.60 11.30 6.97
CA GLY A 111 -4.65 10.91 7.99
C GLY A 111 -4.51 11.94 9.11
N SER A 112 -4.41 13.22 8.75
CA SER A 112 -4.27 14.34 9.68
C SER A 112 -5.51 14.51 10.55
N SER A 113 -6.71 14.45 9.95
CA SER A 113 -7.97 14.56 10.70
C SER A 113 -8.18 13.42 11.70
N MET A 114 -7.57 12.26 11.44
CA MET A 114 -7.67 11.09 12.32
C MET A 114 -6.48 10.93 13.27
N SER A 115 -5.35 11.63 13.09
CA SER A 115 -4.04 11.39 13.75
C SER A 115 -3.27 10.15 13.24
N MET A 116 -3.61 9.63 12.06
CA MET A 116 -3.09 8.37 11.48
C MET A 116 -3.32 7.06 12.28
N PRO A 117 -4.26 6.92 13.25
CA PRO A 117 -4.67 5.62 13.74
C PRO A 117 -5.57 4.99 12.69
N THR A 118 -5.27 3.76 12.32
CA THR A 118 -6.24 2.92 11.62
C THR A 118 -7.29 2.50 12.65
N PRO A 119 -8.57 2.84 12.47
CA PRO A 119 -9.62 2.40 13.38
C PRO A 119 -9.53 0.88 13.57
N LYS A 120 -9.70 0.41 14.81
CA LYS A 120 -10.04 -1.01 14.98
C LYS A 120 -11.39 -1.20 14.32
N GLU A 121 -11.70 -2.41 13.86
CA GLU A 121 -12.94 -2.71 13.13
C GLU A 121 -14.24 -2.26 13.85
N ARG A 122 -14.15 -2.02 15.16
CA ARG A 122 -15.23 -1.55 16.03
C ARG A 122 -15.42 -0.03 16.05
N ASP A 123 -14.44 0.73 15.56
CA ASP A 123 -14.34 2.19 15.66
C ASP A 123 -14.48 2.88 14.29
N TYR A 124 -14.96 2.17 13.25
CA TYR A 124 -15.21 2.83 11.97
C TYR A 124 -16.22 3.96 12.16
N PRO A 125 -15.89 5.21 11.76
CA PRO A 125 -16.89 6.25 11.74
C PRO A 125 -18.04 5.84 10.79
N THR A 126 -19.27 6.00 11.23
CA THR A 126 -20.49 5.65 10.47
C THR A 126 -20.63 6.48 9.18
N THR A 127 -19.92 7.60 9.09
CA THR A 127 -19.91 8.53 7.95
C THR A 127 -18.52 8.58 7.32
N ASP A 128 -18.42 8.49 5.99
CA ASP A 128 -17.15 8.47 5.25
C ASP A 128 -16.46 9.86 5.35
N PRO A 129 -15.23 9.96 5.90
CA PRO A 129 -14.50 11.23 5.99
C PRO A 129 -14.21 11.91 4.63
N ARG A 130 -14.38 11.19 3.51
CA ARG A 130 -14.27 11.73 2.14
C ARG A 130 -15.54 12.42 1.65
N GLU A 131 -16.70 12.19 2.28
CA GLU A 131 -17.97 12.80 1.86
C GLU A 131 -18.12 14.28 2.27
N GLY A 132 -17.14 14.82 3.00
CA GLY A 132 -17.13 16.22 3.45
C GLY A 132 -16.03 17.11 2.85
N ILE A 133 -15.14 16.58 2.02
CA ILE A 133 -14.07 17.39 1.40
C ILE A 133 -14.56 17.84 0.03
N THR A 134 -15.23 18.99 -0.04
CA THR A 134 -15.52 19.64 -1.31
C THR A 134 -14.24 20.32 -1.85
N PRO A 135 -14.00 20.33 -3.17
CA PRO A 135 -12.79 20.93 -3.76
C PRO A 135 -12.59 22.44 -3.55
N GLU A 136 -13.42 23.10 -2.76
CA GLU A 136 -13.47 24.56 -2.60
C GLU A 136 -12.62 25.08 -1.44
N GLU A 137 -12.27 24.23 -0.47
CA GLU A 137 -11.57 24.66 0.76
C GLU A 137 -10.04 24.50 0.72
N ALA A 138 -9.47 24.06 -0.41
CA ALA A 138 -8.03 23.88 -0.59
C ALA A 138 -7.36 25.01 -1.42
N ARG A 139 -7.80 26.27 -1.24
CA ARG A 139 -7.19 27.46 -1.86
C ARG A 139 -6.53 28.37 -0.83
#